data_AF-A0A3A8KZX1-F1
#
_entry.id   AF-A0A3A8KZX1-F1
#
_cell.length_a   1.000
_cell.length_b   1.000
_cell.length_c   1.000
_cell.angle_alpha   90.00
_cell.angle_beta   90.00
_cell.angle_gamma   90.00
#
_symmetry.space_group_name_H-M   'P 1'
#
loop_
_entity.id
_entity.type
_entity.pdbx_description
1 polymer ?
#
loop_
_entity_poly.entity_id
_entity_poly.type
_entity_poly.pdbx_seq_one_letter_code
_entity_poly.pdbx_strand_id
1 'polypeptide(L)'
;MPSTQPETRVLREKHPSEGADGRGRLSPRREALLQARIKDLSLRLSGTPLERYIAQLHAELEAKGLSFKPQCYLSDEWGCPSGVPVIGLPFYLADPDLLSIEAELGGSAETEAEILMYLRHEAGHAFNYAWRLYDTDEWRRVFGDYGRPYQDDYKPRPFSRRYVFHISGWYAQKHPDEDFAETFAVWLTPGSDWEKRYQGWGALKKLQYVEATAKRVGRSPPLVQLAQPDLTTEEMEGTVQEHYRQRELDEKVDLELRNSFDHALEDIFWGPGEAPVSAATLVQAERQRLLSTVGHYSGVGRGVVRALVDHLAERTAALNLTLYPDDSREAAMQLASLVTVLAMNYLHTDRFFED
;
A
#
# COMPACT_ATOMS: atom_id res chain seq x y z
N MET A 1 -7.10 -30.11 -54.75
CA MET A 1 -7.41 -29.09 -53.73
C MET A 1 -7.30 -29.75 -52.36
N PRO A 2 -6.58 -29.15 -51.41
CA PRO A 2 -5.55 -29.86 -50.66
C PRO A 2 -5.99 -30.42 -49.31
N SER A 3 -5.27 -31.49 -48.93
CA SER A 3 -5.15 -32.08 -47.60
C SER A 3 -4.61 -31.05 -46.59
N THR A 4 -5.31 -30.84 -45.47
CA THR A 4 -4.83 -30.09 -44.32
C THR A 4 -4.47 -31.06 -43.19
N GLN A 5 -3.17 -31.32 -43.04
CA GLN A 5 -2.60 -31.85 -41.80
C GLN A 5 -2.44 -30.69 -40.80
N PRO A 6 -2.56 -30.95 -39.47
CA PRO A 6 -2.25 -29.94 -38.46
C PRO A 6 -0.73 -29.77 -38.34
N GLU A 7 -0.23 -28.56 -38.60
CA GLU A 7 1.16 -28.20 -38.34
C GLU A 7 1.44 -28.20 -36.83
N THR A 8 2.28 -29.13 -36.40
CA THR A 8 2.98 -29.12 -35.11
C THR A 8 3.83 -27.87 -35.00
N ARG A 9 3.41 -26.94 -34.13
CA ARG A 9 4.19 -25.75 -33.76
C ARG A 9 5.33 -26.18 -32.83
N VAL A 10 6.52 -26.36 -33.40
CA VAL A 10 7.76 -26.62 -32.66
C VAL A 10 8.03 -25.44 -31.71
N LEU A 11 7.91 -25.68 -30.41
CA LEU A 11 8.36 -24.77 -29.36
C LEU A 11 9.87 -24.64 -29.48
N ARG A 12 10.33 -23.45 -29.85
CA ARG A 12 11.75 -23.12 -29.94
C ARG A 12 12.30 -23.08 -28.51
N GLU A 13 13.04 -24.11 -28.13
CA GLU A 13 13.80 -24.18 -26.88
C GLU A 13 14.72 -22.95 -26.77
N LYS A 14 14.46 -22.10 -25.78
CA LYS A 14 15.43 -21.09 -25.35
C LYS A 14 16.52 -21.84 -24.59
N HIS A 15 17.70 -21.95 -25.20
CA HIS A 15 18.90 -22.33 -24.48
C HIS A 15 19.11 -21.42 -23.25
N PRO A 16 19.60 -21.99 -22.13
CA PRO A 16 19.74 -21.26 -20.89
C PRO A 16 20.91 -20.27 -21.02
N SER A 17 20.63 -18.99 -20.80
CA SER A 17 21.69 -18.01 -20.57
C SER A 17 22.37 -18.36 -19.25
N GLU A 18 23.63 -18.77 -19.34
CA GLU A 18 24.56 -18.88 -18.23
C GLU A 18 24.60 -17.54 -17.47
N GLY A 19 24.41 -17.62 -16.15
CA GLY A 19 24.42 -16.45 -15.26
C GLY A 19 23.69 -16.71 -13.95
N ALA A 20 23.85 -17.92 -13.38
CA ALA A 20 23.33 -18.26 -12.05
C ALA A 20 24.47 -18.16 -11.03
N ASP A 21 24.93 -16.94 -10.78
CA ASP A 21 25.61 -16.59 -9.53
C ASP A 21 25.49 -15.07 -9.33
N GLY A 22 24.70 -14.65 -8.35
CA GLY A 22 24.35 -13.25 -8.18
C GLY A 22 23.39 -13.04 -7.03
N ARG A 23 23.88 -13.18 -5.80
CA ARG A 23 23.35 -12.33 -4.71
C ARG A 23 23.70 -10.90 -5.12
N GLY A 24 22.74 -10.23 -5.76
CA GLY A 24 22.98 -9.11 -6.68
C GLY A 24 23.71 -7.95 -6.02
N ARG A 25 24.92 -7.66 -6.49
CA ARG A 25 25.58 -6.39 -6.20
C ARG A 25 24.71 -5.28 -6.77
N LEU A 26 24.37 -4.29 -5.95
CA LEU A 26 23.63 -3.11 -6.40
C LEU A 26 24.36 -2.47 -7.59
N SER A 27 23.62 -1.92 -8.55
CA SER A 27 24.27 -1.20 -9.64
C SER A 27 25.05 -0.01 -9.06
N PRO A 28 26.19 0.40 -9.65
CA PRO A 28 26.96 1.55 -9.14
C PRO A 28 26.12 2.82 -8.99
N ARG A 29 25.08 2.98 -9.82
CA ARG A 29 24.12 4.08 -9.69
C ARG A 29 23.22 3.94 -8.47
N ARG A 30 22.68 2.76 -8.19
CA ARG A 30 21.84 2.52 -7.00
C ARG A 30 22.65 2.70 -5.71
N GLU A 31 23.89 2.21 -5.68
CA GLU A 31 24.80 2.45 -4.56
C GLU A 31 25.03 3.96 -4.33
N ALA A 32 25.27 4.71 -5.41
CA ALA A 32 25.44 6.16 -5.32
C ALA A 32 24.16 6.88 -4.85
N LEU A 33 22.98 6.46 -5.32
CA LEU A 33 21.69 7.02 -4.89
C LEU A 33 21.44 6.78 -3.39
N LEU A 34 21.75 5.58 -2.87
CA LEU A 34 21.61 5.27 -1.45
C LEU A 34 22.44 6.21 -0.57
N GLN A 35 23.66 6.55 -1.00
CA GLN A 35 24.56 7.43 -0.25
C GLN A 35 24.28 8.94 -0.46
N ALA A 36 23.45 9.30 -1.42
CA ALA A 36 23.15 10.69 -1.72
C ALA A 36 22.07 11.25 -0.78
N ARG A 37 22.23 12.50 -0.35
CA ARG A 37 21.18 13.26 0.34
C ARG A 37 20.02 13.50 -0.61
N ILE A 38 18.79 13.32 -0.13
CA ILE A 38 17.59 13.41 -0.97
C ILE A 38 17.47 14.80 -1.61
N LYS A 39 17.76 15.87 -0.85
CA LYS A 39 17.81 17.25 -1.36
C LYS A 39 18.80 17.49 -2.49
N ASP A 40 19.88 16.71 -2.57
CA ASP A 40 20.93 16.89 -3.59
C ASP A 40 20.60 16.15 -4.90
N LEU A 41 19.59 15.27 -4.89
CA LEU A 41 19.18 14.50 -6.08
C LEU A 41 18.51 15.35 -7.16
N SER A 42 18.13 16.59 -6.84
CA SER A 42 17.50 17.54 -7.78
C SER A 42 16.27 16.94 -8.50
N LEU A 43 15.50 16.14 -7.77
CA LEU A 43 14.30 15.45 -8.29
C LEU A 43 13.24 16.48 -8.69
N ARG A 44 12.47 16.14 -9.73
CA ARG A 44 11.40 16.98 -10.25
C ARG A 44 10.24 16.11 -10.72
N LEU A 45 9.04 16.65 -10.65
CA LEU A 45 7.88 16.03 -11.30
C LEU A 45 7.99 16.09 -12.82
N SER A 46 8.48 17.22 -13.36
CA SER A 46 8.59 17.44 -14.81
C SER A 46 9.53 16.46 -15.49
N GLY A 47 9.12 15.87 -16.60
CA GLY A 47 9.90 14.90 -17.35
C GLY A 47 9.83 13.48 -16.79
N THR A 48 8.94 13.21 -15.83
CA THR A 48 8.74 11.89 -15.22
C THR A 48 7.39 11.28 -15.60
N PRO A 49 7.20 9.96 -15.43
CA PRO A 49 5.88 9.34 -15.54
C PRO A 49 4.83 9.88 -14.57
N LEU A 50 5.18 10.67 -13.55
CA LEU A 50 4.18 11.27 -12.64
C LEU A 50 3.32 12.32 -13.34
N GLU A 51 3.84 13.02 -14.36
CA GLU A 51 3.08 14.06 -15.08
C GLU A 51 1.82 13.48 -15.73
N ARG A 52 1.90 12.27 -16.31
CA ARG A 52 0.73 11.62 -16.91
C ARG A 52 -0.34 11.28 -15.87
N TYR A 53 0.04 10.84 -14.67
CA TYR A 53 -0.92 10.48 -13.63
C TYR A 53 -1.55 11.71 -12.99
N ILE A 54 -0.77 12.77 -12.76
CA ILE A 54 -1.28 14.06 -12.28
C ILE A 54 -2.24 14.67 -13.31
N ALA A 55 -1.87 14.65 -14.59
CA ALA A 55 -2.74 15.12 -15.67
C ALA A 55 -4.03 14.28 -15.77
N GLN A 56 -3.94 12.96 -15.57
CA GLN A 56 -5.10 12.08 -15.52
C GLN A 56 -6.01 12.44 -14.34
N LEU A 57 -5.48 12.60 -13.12
CA LEU A 57 -6.26 13.04 -11.96
C LEU A 57 -6.99 14.37 -12.25
N HIS A 58 -6.29 15.36 -12.80
CA HIS A 58 -6.89 16.65 -13.15
C HIS A 58 -7.98 16.53 -14.21
N ALA A 59 -7.81 15.63 -15.19
CA ALA A 59 -8.83 15.35 -16.19
C ALA A 59 -10.06 14.66 -15.58
N GLU A 60 -9.87 13.74 -14.62
CA GLU A 60 -10.96 13.09 -13.89
C GLU A 60 -11.76 14.09 -13.04
N LEU A 61 -11.08 15.04 -12.38
CA LEU A 61 -11.73 16.14 -11.64
C LEU A 61 -12.54 17.04 -12.58
N GLU A 62 -11.97 17.46 -13.72
CA GLU A 62 -12.68 18.29 -14.70
C GLU A 62 -13.89 17.54 -15.30
N ALA A 63 -13.77 16.23 -15.55
CA ALA A 63 -14.88 15.41 -16.03
C ALA A 63 -16.05 15.32 -15.03
N LYS A 64 -15.78 15.53 -13.74
CA LYS A 64 -16.79 15.67 -12.68
C LYS A 64 -17.29 17.10 -12.50
N GLY A 65 -16.85 18.05 -13.34
CA GLY A 65 -17.28 19.44 -13.33
C GLY A 65 -16.53 20.32 -12.31
N LEU A 66 -15.43 19.84 -11.75
CA LEU A 66 -14.59 20.58 -10.80
C LEU A 66 -13.46 21.28 -11.54
N SER A 67 -13.32 22.59 -11.34
CA SER A 67 -12.14 23.35 -11.81
C SER A 67 -10.94 23.22 -10.87
N PHE A 68 -11.10 22.51 -9.75
CA PHE A 68 -10.07 22.26 -8.77
C PHE A 68 -8.92 21.46 -9.36
N LYS A 69 -7.69 21.96 -9.21
CA LYS A 69 -6.48 21.25 -9.61
C LYS A 69 -5.48 21.38 -8.48
N PRO A 70 -5.45 20.43 -7.52
CA PRO A 70 -4.48 20.50 -6.43
C PRO A 70 -3.07 20.49 -7.00
N GLN A 71 -2.20 21.29 -6.40
CA GLN A 71 -0.78 21.29 -6.73
C GLN A 71 -0.14 20.03 -6.14
N CYS A 72 0.83 19.49 -6.87
CA CYS A 72 1.56 18.30 -6.48
C CYS A 72 3.03 18.67 -6.22
N TYR A 73 3.64 18.08 -5.20
CA TYR A 73 5.06 18.24 -4.87
C TYR A 73 5.67 16.90 -4.45
N LEU A 74 7.01 16.81 -4.44
CA LEU A 74 7.71 15.62 -3.97
C LEU A 74 7.97 15.71 -2.46
N SER A 75 7.62 14.64 -1.75
CA SER A 75 7.76 14.45 -0.30
C SER A 75 8.43 13.11 -0.01
N ASP A 76 8.59 12.76 1.25
CA ASP A 76 8.91 11.42 1.75
C ASP A 76 7.81 10.38 1.50
N GLU A 77 6.54 10.74 1.69
CA GLU A 77 5.39 9.83 1.55
C GLU A 77 4.18 10.46 0.83
N TRP A 78 3.15 9.65 0.59
CA TRP A 78 1.85 10.14 0.12
C TRP A 78 1.18 10.93 1.24
N GLY A 79 0.63 12.09 0.91
CA GLY A 79 -0.13 12.83 1.90
C GLY A 79 -0.71 14.15 1.41
N CYS A 80 -1.50 14.75 2.29
CA CYS A 80 -2.09 16.06 2.10
C CYS A 80 -1.98 16.82 3.44
N PRO A 81 -1.12 17.84 3.56
CA PRO A 81 -0.93 18.56 4.82
C PRO A 81 -2.25 19.11 5.35
N SER A 82 -2.50 18.95 6.65
CA SER A 82 -3.78 19.28 7.27
C SER A 82 -4.21 20.72 6.95
N GLY A 83 -5.35 20.86 6.27
CA GLY A 83 -5.93 22.15 5.92
C GLY A 83 -5.28 22.85 4.72
N VAL A 84 -4.31 22.22 4.04
CA VAL A 84 -3.66 22.76 2.85
C VAL A 84 -4.00 21.91 1.61
N PRO A 85 -4.65 22.47 0.58
CA PRO A 85 -5.12 21.73 -0.59
C PRO A 85 -4.01 21.38 -1.62
N VAL A 86 -2.96 20.71 -1.16
CA VAL A 86 -1.81 20.24 -1.96
C VAL A 86 -1.56 18.75 -1.74
N ILE A 87 -0.95 18.07 -2.70
CA ILE A 87 -0.67 16.62 -2.65
C ILE A 87 0.85 16.39 -2.63
N GLY A 88 1.33 15.72 -1.59
CA GLY A 88 2.69 15.18 -1.50
C GLY A 88 2.77 13.82 -2.19
N LEU A 89 3.79 13.63 -3.00
CA LEU A 89 4.09 12.37 -3.69
C LEU A 89 5.45 11.85 -3.22
N PRO A 90 5.58 10.55 -2.92
CA PRO A 90 6.86 9.99 -2.52
C PRO A 90 7.96 10.22 -3.57
N PHE A 91 9.12 10.71 -3.14
CA PHE A 91 10.22 11.11 -4.00
C PHE A 91 10.75 9.97 -4.88
N TYR A 92 10.67 8.72 -4.40
CA TYR A 92 11.17 7.56 -5.13
C TYR A 92 10.40 7.28 -6.42
N LEU A 93 9.16 7.80 -6.56
CA LEU A 93 8.38 7.68 -7.80
C LEU A 93 8.95 8.54 -8.94
N ALA A 94 9.82 9.50 -8.64
CA ALA A 94 10.39 10.41 -9.63
C ALA A 94 11.60 9.83 -10.40
N ASP A 95 12.19 8.72 -9.95
CA ASP A 95 13.35 8.09 -10.61
C ASP A 95 13.21 6.54 -10.62
N PRO A 96 13.38 5.86 -11.76
CA PRO A 96 13.23 4.40 -11.85
C PRO A 96 14.19 3.59 -10.96
N ASP A 97 15.41 4.09 -10.71
CA ASP A 97 16.37 3.41 -9.83
C ASP A 97 15.98 3.60 -8.35
N LEU A 98 15.41 4.74 -7.98
CA LEU A 98 14.82 4.93 -6.64
C LEU A 98 13.57 4.06 -6.44
N LEU A 99 12.70 3.94 -7.45
CA LEU A 99 11.56 3.03 -7.41
C LEU A 99 11.99 1.57 -7.24
N SER A 100 13.10 1.18 -7.88
CA SER A 100 13.71 -0.14 -7.70
C SER A 100 14.29 -0.33 -6.29
N ILE A 101 14.83 0.73 -5.67
CA ILE A 101 15.23 0.71 -4.26
C ILE A 101 14.00 0.56 -3.34
N GLU A 102 12.89 1.25 -3.60
CA GLU A 102 11.63 1.07 -2.84
C GLU A 102 11.13 -0.39 -2.97
N ALA A 103 11.16 -0.97 -4.17
CA ALA A 103 10.79 -2.37 -4.36
C ALA A 103 11.63 -3.35 -3.51
N GLU A 104 12.92 -3.05 -3.34
CA GLU A 104 13.87 -3.91 -2.62
C GLU A 104 13.84 -3.68 -1.10
N LEU A 105 14.06 -2.45 -0.66
CA LEU A 105 14.18 -2.08 0.76
C LEU A 105 12.81 -1.78 1.38
N GLY A 106 11.97 -1.09 0.63
CA GLY A 106 10.59 -0.79 0.99
C GLY A 106 9.65 -1.97 0.76
N GLY A 107 10.11 -3.08 0.17
CA GLY A 107 9.43 -4.37 0.02
C GLY A 107 8.37 -4.46 -1.09
N SER A 108 7.90 -3.34 -1.63
CA SER A 108 7.02 -3.30 -2.81
C SER A 108 7.08 -1.91 -3.42
N ALA A 109 7.03 -1.82 -4.74
CA ALA A 109 6.86 -0.57 -5.46
C ALA A 109 5.44 -0.44 -5.99
N GLU A 110 4.88 0.77 -5.96
CA GLU A 110 3.53 1.02 -6.46
C GLU A 110 3.40 0.78 -7.96
N THR A 111 2.34 0.08 -8.31
CA THR A 111 1.86 -0.06 -9.67
C THR A 111 1.17 1.21 -10.16
N GLU A 112 0.97 1.34 -11.47
CA GLU A 112 0.22 2.48 -12.05
C GLU A 112 -1.18 2.63 -11.43
N ALA A 113 -1.82 1.50 -11.08
CA ALA A 113 -3.12 1.48 -10.45
C ALA A 113 -3.08 2.02 -9.00
N GLU A 114 -2.04 1.66 -8.24
CA GLU A 114 -1.84 2.14 -6.87
C GLU A 114 -1.48 3.63 -6.83
N ILE A 115 -0.64 4.10 -7.76
CA ILE A 115 -0.32 5.53 -7.90
C ILE A 115 -1.61 6.34 -8.11
N LEU A 116 -2.49 5.90 -9.01
CA LEU A 116 -3.78 6.58 -9.24
C LEU A 116 -4.75 6.40 -8.07
N MET A 117 -4.70 5.28 -7.35
CA MET A 117 -5.48 5.05 -6.13
C MET A 117 -5.10 6.10 -5.07
N TYR A 118 -3.82 6.23 -4.72
CA TYR A 118 -3.35 7.22 -3.75
C TYR A 118 -3.59 8.66 -4.21
N LEU A 119 -3.32 8.99 -5.47
CA LEU A 119 -3.61 10.33 -6.01
C LEU A 119 -5.08 10.75 -5.84
N ARG A 120 -6.03 9.83 -6.07
CA ARG A 120 -7.46 10.12 -5.89
C ARG A 120 -7.84 10.26 -4.42
N HIS A 121 -7.21 9.47 -3.55
CA HIS A 121 -7.37 9.58 -2.11
C HIS A 121 -6.86 10.94 -1.60
N GLU A 122 -5.63 11.32 -1.93
CA GLU A 122 -5.06 12.61 -1.53
C GLU A 122 -5.81 13.79 -2.14
N ALA A 123 -6.34 13.65 -3.36
CA ALA A 123 -7.23 14.65 -3.95
C ALA A 123 -8.53 14.81 -3.15
N GLY A 124 -9.00 13.75 -2.48
CA GLY A 124 -10.10 13.80 -1.52
C GLY A 124 -9.79 14.70 -0.34
N HIS A 125 -8.66 14.50 0.33
CA HIS A 125 -8.21 15.41 1.39
C HIS A 125 -8.06 16.85 0.89
N ALA A 126 -7.36 17.04 -0.23
CA ALA A 126 -7.15 18.36 -0.79
C ALA A 126 -8.48 19.06 -1.14
N PHE A 127 -9.47 18.32 -1.65
CA PHE A 127 -10.81 18.82 -1.91
C PHE A 127 -11.57 19.16 -0.61
N ASN A 128 -11.45 18.32 0.43
CA ASN A 128 -12.02 18.60 1.74
C ASN A 128 -11.51 19.94 2.29
N TYR A 129 -10.20 20.15 2.18
CA TYR A 129 -9.51 21.32 2.71
C TYR A 129 -9.78 22.58 1.91
N ALA A 130 -9.78 22.48 0.57
CA ALA A 130 -10.02 23.59 -0.34
C ALA A 130 -11.34 24.34 -0.05
N TRP A 131 -12.39 23.63 0.38
CA TRP A 131 -13.69 24.21 0.74
C TRP A 131 -14.03 24.14 2.23
N ARG A 132 -13.09 23.70 3.08
CA ARG A 132 -13.30 23.50 4.52
C ARG A 132 -14.57 22.68 4.83
N LEU A 133 -14.81 21.62 4.06
CA LEU A 133 -16.05 20.84 4.21
C LEU A 133 -16.11 20.18 5.59
N TYR A 134 -14.94 19.78 6.13
CA TYR A 134 -14.78 19.22 7.47
C TYR A 134 -15.35 20.08 8.60
N ASP A 135 -15.46 21.40 8.41
CA ASP A 135 -16.03 22.32 9.40
C ASP A 135 -17.57 22.39 9.34
N THR A 136 -18.20 21.79 8.33
CA THR A 136 -19.65 21.90 8.12
C THR A 136 -20.44 20.87 8.92
N ASP A 137 -21.62 21.28 9.40
CA ASP A 137 -22.55 20.37 10.12
C ASP A 137 -23.05 19.22 9.24
N GLU A 138 -23.12 19.41 7.92
CA GLU A 138 -23.51 18.37 6.97
C GLU A 138 -22.43 17.28 6.92
N TRP A 139 -21.16 17.66 6.75
CA TRP A 139 -20.02 16.75 6.75
C TRP A 139 -19.93 15.97 8.06
N ARG A 140 -20.01 16.67 9.21
CA ARG A 140 -19.94 16.04 10.54
C ARG A 140 -21.03 14.99 10.77
N ARG A 141 -22.25 15.22 10.24
CA ARG A 141 -23.35 14.24 10.32
C ARG A 141 -23.11 12.99 9.47
N VAL A 142 -22.35 13.12 8.38
CA VAL A 142 -22.11 12.03 7.42
C VAL A 142 -20.88 11.20 7.79
N PHE A 143 -19.77 11.85 8.14
CA PHE A 143 -18.47 11.19 8.39
C PHE A 143 -18.12 11.08 9.87
N GLY A 144 -18.57 12.03 10.69
CA GLY A 144 -18.28 12.08 12.13
C GLY A 144 -17.45 13.30 12.51
N ASP A 145 -16.82 13.25 13.69
CA ASP A 145 -16.07 14.39 14.21
C ASP A 145 -14.64 14.46 13.63
N TYR A 146 -14.36 15.50 12.84
CA TYR A 146 -13.03 15.75 12.28
C TYR A 146 -11.96 16.00 13.35
N GLY A 147 -12.34 16.56 14.51
CA GLY A 147 -11.40 16.87 15.59
C GLY A 147 -10.95 15.65 16.40
N ARG A 148 -11.36 14.44 16.01
CA ARG A 148 -10.92 13.21 16.67
C ARG A 148 -9.40 13.05 16.46
N PRO A 149 -8.64 12.62 17.48
CA PRO A 149 -7.23 12.29 17.28
C PRO A 149 -7.06 11.15 16.27
N TYR A 150 -6.05 11.26 15.41
CA TYR A 150 -5.58 10.16 14.59
C TYR A 150 -5.04 9.04 15.49
N GLN A 151 -5.40 7.79 15.17
CA GLN A 151 -4.96 6.60 15.89
C GLN A 151 -4.23 5.70 14.92
N ASP A 152 -2.95 5.47 15.16
CA ASP A 152 -2.12 4.58 14.33
C ASP A 152 -2.53 3.11 14.53
N ASP A 153 -3.00 2.76 15.73
CA ASP A 153 -3.48 1.44 16.14
C ASP A 153 -5.00 1.27 16.00
N TYR A 154 -5.62 1.91 14.98
CA TYR A 154 -7.05 1.77 14.76
C TYR A 154 -7.46 0.30 14.52
N LYS A 155 -8.55 -0.13 15.14
CA LYS A 155 -9.08 -1.50 15.06
C LYS A 155 -10.30 -1.53 14.14
N PRO A 156 -10.13 -1.73 12.82
CA PRO A 156 -11.25 -1.72 11.90
C PRO A 156 -12.23 -2.86 12.19
N ARG A 157 -13.47 -2.69 11.75
CA ARG A 157 -14.47 -3.75 11.67
C ARG A 157 -14.52 -4.25 10.22
N PRO A 158 -13.90 -5.39 9.89
CA PRO A 158 -13.91 -5.92 8.54
C PRO A 158 -15.33 -6.06 7.97
N PHE A 159 -15.47 -5.83 6.66
CA PHE A 159 -16.74 -5.94 5.93
C PHE A 159 -17.88 -5.03 6.40
N SER A 160 -17.56 -3.99 7.18
CA SER A 160 -18.54 -2.98 7.60
C SER A 160 -19.15 -2.26 6.39
N ARG A 161 -20.46 -2.42 6.19
CA ARG A 161 -21.21 -1.74 5.12
C ARG A 161 -21.35 -0.23 5.30
N ARG A 162 -20.80 0.34 6.38
CA ARG A 162 -20.80 1.79 6.62
C ARG A 162 -19.73 2.53 5.81
N TYR A 163 -18.73 1.81 5.30
CA TYR A 163 -17.55 2.40 4.67
C TYR A 163 -17.40 1.90 3.24
N VAL A 164 -16.75 2.70 2.41
CA VAL A 164 -16.26 2.22 1.11
C VAL A 164 -15.02 1.34 1.31
N PHE A 165 -14.68 0.57 0.27
CA PHE A 165 -13.43 -0.18 0.21
C PHE A 165 -12.63 0.32 -0.99
N HIS A 166 -11.50 0.97 -0.72
CA HIS A 166 -10.63 1.57 -1.73
C HIS A 166 -9.17 1.24 -1.42
N ILE A 167 -8.57 1.86 -0.40
CA ILE A 167 -7.28 1.45 0.14
C ILE A 167 -7.47 0.21 1.04
N SER A 168 -6.49 -0.69 0.93
CA SER A 168 -6.33 -1.90 1.73
C SER A 168 -6.49 -1.68 3.23
N GLY A 169 -6.82 -2.75 3.97
CA GLY A 169 -6.79 -2.71 5.43
C GLY A 169 -7.92 -1.93 6.09
N TRP A 170 -9.02 -1.69 5.37
CA TRP A 170 -10.20 -0.98 5.87
C TRP A 170 -9.91 0.48 6.24
N TYR A 171 -9.03 1.12 5.48
CA TYR A 171 -8.42 2.42 5.78
C TYR A 171 -9.42 3.55 6.04
N ALA A 172 -10.57 3.54 5.36
CA ALA A 172 -11.69 4.46 5.60
C ALA A 172 -12.22 4.48 7.05
N GLN A 173 -11.86 3.50 7.89
CA GLN A 173 -12.25 3.44 9.30
C GLN A 173 -11.26 4.13 10.25
N LYS A 174 -10.07 4.50 9.78
CA LYS A 174 -8.98 5.08 10.59
C LYS A 174 -9.40 6.42 11.20
N HIS A 175 -9.91 7.33 10.38
CA HIS A 175 -10.34 8.66 10.81
C HIS A 175 -11.51 9.16 9.93
N PRO A 176 -12.42 10.03 10.42
CA PRO A 176 -13.49 10.59 9.59
C PRO A 176 -13.01 11.32 8.33
N ASP A 177 -11.81 11.89 8.37
CA ASP A 177 -11.20 12.50 7.19
C ASP A 177 -10.75 11.46 6.15
N GLU A 178 -10.19 10.34 6.60
CA GLU A 178 -9.83 9.19 5.76
C GLU A 178 -11.07 8.57 5.10
N ASP A 179 -12.18 8.49 5.87
CA ASP A 179 -13.48 8.05 5.36
C ASP A 179 -13.98 8.95 4.22
N PHE A 180 -13.78 10.27 4.34
CA PHE A 180 -14.10 11.22 3.28
C PHE A 180 -13.19 11.04 2.07
N ALA A 181 -11.87 10.98 2.26
CA ALA A 181 -10.90 10.84 1.18
C ALA A 181 -11.11 9.54 0.38
N GLU A 182 -11.32 8.42 1.07
CA GLU A 182 -11.65 7.13 0.46
C GLU A 182 -12.98 7.17 -0.29
N THR A 183 -14.00 7.80 0.29
CA THR A 183 -15.32 7.97 -0.37
C THR A 183 -15.18 8.82 -1.63
N PHE A 184 -14.41 9.91 -1.56
CA PHE A 184 -14.14 10.78 -2.69
C PHE A 184 -13.41 10.05 -3.81
N ALA A 185 -12.38 9.26 -3.47
CA ALA A 185 -11.62 8.50 -4.45
C ALA A 185 -12.48 7.48 -5.21
N VAL A 186 -13.37 6.76 -4.52
CA VAL A 186 -14.33 5.83 -5.13
C VAL A 186 -15.31 6.55 -6.06
N TRP A 187 -15.82 7.72 -5.66
CA TRP A 187 -16.71 8.52 -6.48
C TRP A 187 -16.02 9.09 -7.73
N LEU A 188 -14.76 9.52 -7.59
CA LEU A 188 -13.96 10.09 -8.66
C LEU A 188 -13.52 9.03 -9.68
N THR A 189 -13.21 7.81 -9.22
CA THR A 189 -12.71 6.71 -10.05
C THR A 189 -13.61 6.48 -11.28
N PRO A 190 -13.07 6.59 -12.50
CA PRO A 190 -13.82 6.37 -13.73
C PRO A 190 -14.45 4.98 -13.79
N GLY A 191 -15.75 4.92 -14.12
CA GLY A 191 -16.46 3.65 -14.33
C GLY A 191 -16.74 2.83 -13.06
N SER A 192 -16.60 3.39 -11.86
CA SER A 192 -16.71 2.63 -10.59
C SER A 192 -18.10 2.05 -10.27
N ASP A 193 -19.15 2.39 -11.02
CA ASP A 193 -20.57 1.98 -10.82
C ASP A 193 -20.97 1.95 -9.34
N TRP A 194 -20.54 2.98 -8.60
CA TRP A 194 -20.57 2.98 -7.14
C TRP A 194 -22.00 2.96 -6.59
N GLU A 195 -22.98 3.52 -7.32
CA GLU A 195 -24.39 3.49 -6.95
C GLU A 195 -24.89 2.05 -6.81
N LYS A 196 -24.56 1.21 -7.80
CA LYS A 196 -24.90 -0.21 -7.80
C LYS A 196 -24.07 -0.99 -6.79
N ARG A 197 -22.76 -0.76 -6.76
CA ARG A 197 -21.82 -1.48 -5.86
C ARG A 197 -22.18 -1.31 -4.39
N TYR A 198 -22.58 -0.10 -3.98
CA TYR A 198 -22.90 0.23 -2.59
C TYR A 198 -24.42 0.29 -2.33
N GLN A 199 -25.25 -0.30 -3.20
CA GLN A 199 -26.69 -0.32 -3.00
C GLN A 199 -27.07 -0.99 -1.66
N GLY A 200 -27.83 -0.27 -0.83
CA GLY A 200 -28.23 -0.73 0.50
C GLY A 200 -27.13 -0.65 1.58
N TRP A 201 -25.97 -0.08 1.26
CA TRP A 201 -24.89 0.15 2.22
C TRP A 201 -25.01 1.56 2.84
N GLY A 202 -24.52 1.72 4.07
CA GLY A 202 -24.42 3.03 4.71
C GLY A 202 -23.48 3.97 3.97
N ALA A 203 -22.44 3.41 3.33
CA ALA A 203 -21.48 4.15 2.50
C ALA A 203 -22.12 4.90 1.33
N LEU A 204 -23.27 4.42 0.81
CA LEU A 204 -23.96 5.07 -0.31
C LEU A 204 -24.35 6.52 0.02
N LYS A 205 -24.76 6.78 1.26
CA LYS A 205 -25.11 8.15 1.69
C LYS A 205 -23.90 9.09 1.65
N LYS A 206 -22.70 8.57 1.89
CA LYS A 206 -21.45 9.34 1.83
C LYS A 206 -21.08 9.67 0.38
N LEU A 207 -21.21 8.69 -0.51
CA LEU A 207 -21.00 8.89 -1.96
C LEU A 207 -21.98 9.92 -2.53
N GLN A 208 -23.26 9.85 -2.13
CA GLN A 208 -24.26 10.85 -2.49
C GLN A 208 -23.95 12.25 -1.94
N TYR A 209 -23.42 12.33 -0.71
CA TYR A 209 -22.94 13.60 -0.14
C TYR A 209 -21.78 14.18 -0.97
N VAL A 210 -20.78 13.36 -1.33
CA VAL A 210 -19.66 13.81 -2.17
C VAL A 210 -20.17 14.33 -3.51
N GLU A 211 -21.07 13.60 -4.18
CA GLU A 211 -21.61 14.03 -5.46
C GLU A 211 -22.41 15.33 -5.36
N ALA A 212 -23.29 15.46 -4.35
CA ALA A 212 -24.06 16.68 -4.13
C ALA A 212 -23.15 17.88 -3.83
N THR A 213 -22.09 17.66 -3.05
CA THR A 213 -21.11 18.68 -2.70
C THR A 213 -20.29 19.10 -3.91
N ALA A 214 -19.81 18.15 -4.72
CA ALA A 214 -19.08 18.44 -5.96
C ALA A 214 -19.93 19.26 -6.94
N LYS A 215 -21.22 18.94 -7.09
CA LYS A 215 -22.16 19.75 -7.91
C LYS A 215 -22.38 21.16 -7.34
N ARG A 216 -22.45 21.28 -6.02
CA ARG A 216 -22.67 22.55 -5.31
C ARG A 216 -21.49 23.49 -5.44
N VAL A 217 -20.26 22.99 -5.28
CA VAL A 217 -19.05 23.81 -5.47
C VAL A 217 -18.77 24.04 -6.96
N GLY A 218 -19.01 23.03 -7.81
CA GLY A 218 -18.85 23.11 -9.27
C GLY A 218 -17.52 23.73 -9.67
N ARG A 219 -17.61 24.81 -10.47
CA ARG A 219 -16.45 25.58 -10.96
C ARG A 219 -16.11 26.80 -10.08
N SER A 220 -16.64 26.88 -8.86
CA SER A 220 -16.26 27.95 -7.93
C SER A 220 -14.79 27.83 -7.53
N PRO A 221 -14.10 28.94 -7.27
CA PRO A 221 -12.73 28.88 -6.76
C PRO A 221 -12.71 28.29 -5.33
N PRO A 222 -11.61 27.62 -4.94
CA PRO A 222 -11.44 27.13 -3.57
C PRO A 222 -11.37 28.29 -2.58
N LEU A 223 -11.87 28.06 -1.36
CA LEU A 223 -11.83 29.03 -0.26
C LEU A 223 -10.42 29.16 0.32
N VAL A 224 -9.70 28.04 0.39
CA VAL A 224 -8.30 28.01 0.79
C VAL A 224 -7.43 28.04 -0.46
N GLN A 225 -6.60 29.08 -0.57
CA GLN A 225 -5.62 29.24 -1.65
C GLN A 225 -4.18 29.03 -1.18
N LEU A 226 -3.99 28.74 0.11
CA LEU A 226 -2.69 28.38 0.66
C LEU A 226 -2.18 27.12 -0.03
N ALA A 227 -0.90 27.13 -0.38
CA ALA A 227 -0.24 26.02 -1.06
C ALA A 227 1.13 25.74 -0.43
N GLN A 228 1.29 26.02 0.87
CA GLN A 228 2.54 25.74 1.57
C GLN A 228 2.64 24.22 1.82
N PRO A 229 3.59 23.53 1.19
CA PRO A 229 3.86 22.13 1.50
C PRO A 229 4.33 21.96 2.95
N ASP A 230 4.28 20.74 3.47
CA ASP A 230 4.84 20.43 4.80
C ASP A 230 6.34 20.13 4.73
N LEU A 231 6.71 18.97 4.18
CA LEU A 231 8.10 18.56 3.95
C LEU A 231 8.36 18.37 2.45
N THR A 232 9.23 19.17 1.84
CA THR A 232 9.65 18.96 0.45
C THR A 232 10.99 18.23 0.34
N THR A 233 11.26 17.63 -0.82
CA THR A 233 12.56 16.99 -1.07
C THR A 233 13.76 17.90 -0.85
N GLU A 234 13.63 19.21 -1.08
CA GLU A 234 14.67 20.22 -0.86
C GLU A 234 15.03 20.42 0.62
N GLU A 235 14.11 20.06 1.52
CA GLU A 235 14.25 20.14 2.97
C GLU A 235 14.76 18.82 3.58
N MET A 236 14.78 17.73 2.81
CA MET A 236 15.23 16.41 3.24
C MET A 236 16.76 16.29 3.29
N GLU A 237 17.34 16.59 4.45
CA GLU A 237 18.80 16.55 4.72
C GLU A 237 19.40 15.12 4.74
N GLY A 238 18.60 14.09 5.05
CA GLY A 238 19.07 12.71 5.16
C GLY A 238 19.37 12.06 3.80
N THR A 239 20.20 11.01 3.81
CA THR A 239 20.39 10.18 2.61
C THR A 239 19.19 9.28 2.35
N VAL A 240 19.10 8.77 1.12
CA VAL A 240 18.11 7.73 0.77
C VAL A 240 18.28 6.52 1.69
N GLN A 241 19.51 6.11 2.01
CA GLN A 241 19.75 5.00 2.93
C GLN A 241 19.25 5.30 4.35
N GLU A 242 19.49 6.50 4.88
CA GLU A 242 18.95 6.87 6.19
C GLU A 242 17.42 6.91 6.21
N HIS A 243 16.77 7.36 5.13
CA HIS A 243 15.31 7.35 5.03
C HIS A 243 14.76 5.93 5.20
N TYR A 244 15.30 4.95 4.48
CA TYR A 244 14.85 3.55 4.62
C TYR A 244 15.19 2.96 5.98
N ARG A 245 16.37 3.27 6.53
CA ARG A 245 16.76 2.83 7.87
C ARG A 245 15.82 3.39 8.95
N GLN A 246 15.42 4.66 8.81
CA GLN A 246 14.49 5.30 9.74
C GLN A 246 13.11 4.67 9.63
N ARG A 247 12.58 4.49 8.41
CA ARG A 247 11.30 3.81 8.18
C ARG A 247 11.28 2.39 8.73
N GLU A 248 12.38 1.65 8.60
CA GLU A 248 12.52 0.31 9.20
C GLU A 248 12.44 0.37 10.74
N LEU A 249 13.03 1.38 11.37
CA LEU A 249 12.94 1.58 12.82
C LEU A 249 11.53 1.98 13.26
N ASP A 250 10.85 2.84 12.50
CA ASP A 250 9.50 3.30 12.81
C ASP A 250 8.47 2.17 12.65
N GLU A 251 8.68 1.29 11.67
CA GLU A 251 7.86 0.08 11.46
C GLU A 251 8.26 -1.09 12.38
N LYS A 252 9.35 -0.97 13.16
CA LYS A 252 9.85 -2.08 13.97
C LYS A 252 8.89 -2.39 15.10
N VAL A 253 8.42 -3.63 15.13
CA VAL A 253 7.60 -4.17 16.22
C VAL A 253 8.40 -5.26 16.92
N ASP A 254 8.76 -5.02 18.18
CA ASP A 254 9.43 -6.00 19.01
C ASP A 254 8.41 -7.02 19.53
N LEU A 255 8.49 -8.26 19.02
CA LEU A 255 7.58 -9.33 19.38
C LEU A 255 8.32 -10.45 20.12
N GLU A 256 7.95 -10.72 21.37
CA GLU A 256 8.48 -11.82 22.17
C GLU A 256 7.69 -13.13 21.94
N LEU A 257 7.74 -13.67 20.72
CA LEU A 257 6.96 -14.85 20.33
C LEU A 257 7.64 -16.19 20.66
N ARG A 258 8.95 -16.18 20.90
CA ARG A 258 9.78 -17.34 21.30
C ARG A 258 9.49 -18.60 20.46
N ASN A 259 9.01 -19.68 21.06
CA ASN A 259 8.73 -20.96 20.42
C ASN A 259 7.22 -21.24 20.31
N SER A 260 6.39 -20.21 20.47
CA SER A 260 4.93 -20.36 20.63
C SER A 260 4.21 -20.91 19.39
N PHE A 261 4.88 -20.90 18.23
CA PHE A 261 4.32 -21.37 16.95
C PHE A 261 5.09 -22.54 16.34
N ASP A 262 6.03 -23.15 17.09
CA ASP A 262 6.83 -24.26 16.58
C ASP A 262 5.92 -25.43 16.15
N HIS A 263 4.93 -25.80 16.97
CA HIS A 263 3.98 -26.86 16.61
C HIS A 263 3.15 -26.53 15.37
N ALA A 264 2.73 -25.28 15.19
CA ALA A 264 2.01 -24.88 13.98
C ALA A 264 2.90 -24.98 12.73
N LEU A 265 4.21 -24.74 12.85
CA LEU A 265 5.16 -24.94 11.75
C LEU A 265 5.43 -26.43 11.49
N GLU A 266 5.49 -27.25 12.53
CA GLU A 266 5.61 -28.72 12.42
C GLU A 266 4.35 -29.37 11.81
N ASP A 267 3.18 -28.74 11.94
CA ASP A 267 1.95 -29.19 11.27
C ASP A 267 1.95 -28.86 9.76
N ILE A 268 2.72 -27.84 9.34
CA ILE A 268 2.80 -27.36 7.95
C ILE A 268 3.95 -28.02 7.19
N PHE A 269 5.06 -28.29 7.89
CA PHE A 269 6.31 -28.75 7.29
C PHE A 269 6.79 -30.06 7.88
N TRP A 270 7.70 -30.71 7.15
CA TRP A 270 8.30 -31.97 7.55
C TRP A 270 9.50 -31.77 8.46
N GLY A 271 9.80 -32.78 9.28
CA GLY A 271 10.93 -32.76 10.20
C GLY A 271 12.29 -32.69 9.49
N PRO A 272 13.39 -32.50 10.24
CA PRO A 272 14.73 -32.41 9.66
C PRO A 272 15.11 -33.66 8.87
N GLY A 273 15.35 -33.48 7.56
CA GLY A 273 15.80 -34.56 6.66
C GLY A 273 14.69 -35.47 6.12
N GLU A 274 13.43 -35.18 6.44
CA GLU A 274 12.28 -35.96 5.95
C GLU A 274 11.85 -35.58 4.52
N ALA A 275 12.18 -34.37 4.07
CA ALA A 275 11.94 -33.89 2.72
C ALA A 275 13.19 -33.19 2.14
N PRO A 276 13.29 -33.03 0.80
CA PRO A 276 14.57 -32.70 0.13
C PRO A 276 14.97 -31.22 0.17
N VAL A 277 14.06 -30.31 0.52
CA VAL A 277 14.30 -28.85 0.47
C VAL A 277 14.04 -28.22 1.84
N SER A 278 14.81 -27.18 2.19
CA SER A 278 14.55 -26.39 3.39
C SER A 278 13.25 -25.58 3.27
N ALA A 279 12.35 -25.75 4.24
CA ALA A 279 11.09 -25.02 4.31
C ALA A 279 11.31 -23.50 4.46
N ALA A 280 12.40 -23.06 5.08
CA ALA A 280 12.75 -21.65 5.23
C ALA A 280 12.89 -20.93 3.87
N THR A 281 13.26 -21.67 2.81
CA THR A 281 13.34 -21.12 1.46
C THR A 281 11.94 -20.74 0.93
N LEU A 282 10.92 -21.55 1.22
CA LEU A 282 9.53 -21.23 0.86
C LEU A 282 9.05 -20.00 1.64
N VAL A 283 9.25 -19.97 2.96
CA VAL A 283 8.81 -18.84 3.80
C VAL A 283 9.43 -17.54 3.28
N GLN A 284 10.73 -17.55 2.96
CA GLN A 284 11.42 -16.39 2.40
C GLN A 284 10.89 -16.00 1.01
N ALA A 285 10.60 -16.98 0.15
CA ALA A 285 10.05 -16.74 -1.19
C ALA A 285 8.62 -16.16 -1.14
N GLU A 286 7.80 -16.59 -0.18
CA GLU A 286 6.42 -16.13 -0.01
C GLU A 286 6.32 -14.87 0.86
N ARG A 287 7.41 -14.42 1.51
CA ARG A 287 7.43 -13.29 2.43
C ARG A 287 6.68 -12.05 1.92
N GLN A 288 7.01 -11.58 0.72
CA GLN A 288 6.36 -10.37 0.18
C GLN A 288 4.89 -10.59 -0.16
N ARG A 289 4.53 -11.79 -0.61
CA ARG A 289 3.12 -12.15 -0.89
C ARG A 289 2.30 -12.23 0.39
N LEU A 290 2.87 -12.79 1.46
CA LEU A 290 2.26 -12.84 2.78
C LEU A 290 2.04 -11.42 3.33
N LEU A 291 3.06 -10.55 3.26
CA LEU A 291 2.96 -9.16 3.70
C LEU A 291 1.84 -8.42 2.96
N SER A 292 1.80 -8.53 1.63
CA SER A 292 0.78 -7.89 0.81
C SER A 292 -0.62 -8.46 1.08
N THR A 293 -0.78 -9.79 1.06
CA THR A 293 -2.09 -10.43 1.16
C THR A 293 -2.70 -10.28 2.56
N VAL A 294 -1.90 -10.51 3.61
CA VAL A 294 -2.40 -10.44 4.98
C VAL A 294 -2.69 -8.99 5.35
N GLY A 295 -1.81 -8.05 5.01
CA GLY A 295 -2.06 -6.62 5.24
C GLY A 295 -3.34 -6.14 4.55
N HIS A 296 -3.58 -6.60 3.31
CA HIS A 296 -4.77 -6.22 2.55
C HIS A 296 -6.09 -6.54 3.25
N TYR A 297 -6.25 -7.77 3.76
CA TYR A 297 -7.51 -8.24 4.32
C TYR A 297 -7.65 -8.02 5.83
N SER A 298 -6.56 -8.03 6.58
CA SER A 298 -6.60 -7.92 8.04
C SER A 298 -6.72 -6.47 8.53
N GLY A 299 -6.11 -5.51 7.82
CA GLY A 299 -5.95 -4.14 8.34
C GLY A 299 -4.87 -4.01 9.42
N VAL A 300 -4.08 -5.06 9.64
CA VAL A 300 -2.94 -5.03 10.55
C VAL A 300 -1.80 -4.26 9.92
N GLY A 301 -1.15 -3.41 10.73
CA GLY A 301 0.01 -2.62 10.31
C GLY A 301 1.12 -3.50 9.73
N ARG A 302 1.75 -3.02 8.67
CA ARG A 302 2.78 -3.76 7.93
C ARG A 302 3.93 -4.24 8.81
N GLY A 303 4.37 -3.40 9.74
CA GLY A 303 5.43 -3.74 10.71
C GLY A 303 5.11 -4.99 11.55
N VAL A 304 3.86 -5.11 12.00
CA VAL A 304 3.39 -6.26 12.78
C VAL A 304 3.38 -7.54 11.93
N VAL A 305 2.84 -7.47 10.71
CA VAL A 305 2.84 -8.63 9.78
C VAL A 305 4.27 -9.02 9.42
N ARG A 306 5.16 -8.04 9.20
CA ARG A 306 6.57 -8.26 8.92
C ARG A 306 7.25 -8.99 10.07
N ALA A 307 7.14 -8.46 11.28
CA ALA A 307 7.74 -9.06 12.47
C ALA A 307 7.25 -10.49 12.69
N LEU A 308 5.95 -10.76 12.46
CA LEU A 308 5.41 -12.11 12.53
C LEU A 308 6.00 -13.05 11.46
N VAL A 309 6.02 -12.63 10.18
CA VAL A 309 6.54 -13.47 9.09
C VAL A 309 8.04 -13.73 9.25
N ASP A 310 8.80 -12.72 9.65
CA ASP A 310 10.25 -12.84 9.91
C ASP A 310 10.50 -13.80 11.07
N HIS A 311 9.70 -13.71 12.14
CA HIS A 311 9.77 -14.66 13.25
C HIS A 311 9.48 -16.11 12.81
N LEU A 312 8.44 -16.33 12.01
CA LEU A 312 8.12 -17.67 11.49
C LEU A 312 9.24 -18.20 10.58
N ALA A 313 9.88 -17.34 9.78
CA ALA A 313 11.02 -17.71 8.96
C ALA A 313 12.22 -18.14 9.82
N GLU A 314 12.54 -17.37 10.86
CA GLU A 314 13.60 -17.68 11.83
C GLU A 314 13.35 -19.01 12.54
N ARG A 315 12.12 -19.25 13.02
CA ARG A 315 11.75 -20.52 13.68
C ARG A 315 11.83 -21.70 12.72
N THR A 316 11.32 -21.55 11.50
CA THR A 316 11.40 -22.59 10.45
C THR A 316 12.86 -22.98 10.17
N ALA A 317 13.76 -22.00 10.10
CA ALA A 317 15.19 -22.24 9.93
C ALA A 317 15.83 -22.90 11.16
N ALA A 318 15.53 -22.40 12.37
CA ALA A 318 16.09 -22.92 13.61
C ALA A 318 15.69 -24.39 13.89
N LEU A 319 14.47 -24.77 13.51
CA LEU A 319 13.96 -26.14 13.60
C LEU A 319 14.47 -27.04 12.47
N ASN A 320 15.17 -26.51 11.46
CA ASN A 320 15.61 -27.21 10.26
C ASN A 320 14.47 -27.94 9.52
N LEU A 321 13.28 -27.33 9.48
CA LEU A 321 12.12 -27.92 8.83
C LEU A 321 12.34 -28.04 7.31
N THR A 322 11.76 -29.08 6.73
CA THR A 322 11.90 -29.43 5.33
C THR A 322 10.54 -29.53 4.61
N LEU A 323 10.57 -29.51 3.28
CA LEU A 323 9.38 -29.47 2.44
C LEU A 323 9.60 -30.28 1.14
N TYR A 324 8.58 -31.02 0.69
CA TYR A 324 8.54 -31.54 -0.67
C TYR A 324 8.12 -30.43 -1.64
N PRO A 325 8.84 -30.22 -2.76
CA PRO A 325 8.51 -29.18 -3.72
C PRO A 325 7.04 -29.19 -4.19
N ASP A 326 6.44 -30.37 -4.32
CA ASP A 326 5.05 -30.55 -4.73
C ASP A 326 4.04 -30.01 -3.70
N ASP A 327 4.40 -29.98 -2.41
CA ASP A 327 3.56 -29.48 -1.32
C ASP A 327 3.64 -27.95 -1.16
N SER A 328 4.53 -27.28 -1.90
CA SER A 328 4.83 -25.83 -1.73
C SER A 328 3.58 -24.95 -1.78
N ARG A 329 2.63 -25.27 -2.66
CA ARG A 329 1.37 -24.52 -2.78
C ARG A 329 0.49 -24.69 -1.54
N GLU A 330 0.38 -25.90 -1.03
CA GLU A 330 -0.43 -26.20 0.15
C GLU A 330 0.19 -25.56 1.39
N ALA A 331 1.50 -25.72 1.58
CA ALA A 331 2.24 -25.09 2.67
C ALA A 331 2.13 -23.55 2.63
N ALA A 332 2.22 -22.94 1.45
CA ALA A 332 2.03 -21.48 1.30
C ALA A 332 0.60 -21.04 1.69
N MET A 333 -0.43 -21.83 1.36
CA MET A 333 -1.80 -21.55 1.76
C MET A 333 -2.00 -21.69 3.28
N GLN A 334 -1.41 -22.72 3.89
CA GLN A 334 -1.46 -22.91 5.33
C GLN A 334 -0.71 -21.81 6.08
N LEU A 335 0.48 -21.41 5.61
CA LEU A 335 1.21 -20.25 6.12
C LEU A 335 0.37 -18.97 6.05
N ALA A 336 -0.22 -18.68 4.89
CA ALA A 336 -1.08 -17.50 4.73
C ALA A 336 -2.26 -17.52 5.72
N SER A 337 -2.85 -18.69 5.94
CA SER A 337 -3.94 -18.89 6.91
C SER A 337 -3.47 -18.64 8.35
N LEU A 338 -2.34 -19.24 8.75
CA LEU A 338 -1.73 -19.06 10.07
C LEU A 338 -1.40 -17.58 10.33
N VAL A 339 -0.69 -16.94 9.40
CA VAL A 339 -0.30 -15.52 9.52
C VAL A 339 -1.54 -14.63 9.61
N THR A 340 -2.60 -14.91 8.83
CA THR A 340 -3.86 -14.16 8.90
C THR A 340 -4.54 -14.31 10.26
N VAL A 341 -4.66 -15.53 10.79
CA VAL A 341 -5.29 -15.79 12.09
C VAL A 341 -4.52 -15.07 13.20
N LEU A 342 -3.20 -15.20 13.22
CA LEU A 342 -2.32 -14.57 14.20
C LEU A 342 -2.38 -13.04 14.12
N ALA A 343 -2.31 -12.48 12.92
CA ALA A 343 -2.42 -11.03 12.71
C ALA A 343 -3.78 -10.50 13.17
N MET A 344 -4.89 -11.18 12.84
CA MET A 344 -6.23 -10.79 13.27
C MET A 344 -6.41 -10.92 14.79
N ASN A 345 -5.81 -11.93 15.42
CA ASN A 345 -5.83 -12.06 16.88
C ASN A 345 -5.09 -10.88 17.53
N TYR A 346 -3.93 -10.52 17.00
CA TYR A 346 -3.17 -9.35 17.44
C TYR A 346 -3.97 -8.05 17.29
N LEU A 347 -4.62 -7.84 16.15
CA LEU A 347 -5.44 -6.64 15.94
C LEU A 347 -6.51 -6.44 17.02
N HIS A 348 -7.11 -7.53 17.49
CA HIS A 348 -8.23 -7.46 18.42
C HIS A 348 -7.81 -7.55 19.89
N THR A 349 -6.70 -8.23 20.20
CA THR A 349 -6.28 -8.53 21.58
C THR A 349 -4.94 -7.89 21.97
N ASP A 350 -4.24 -7.26 21.02
CA ASP A 350 -2.86 -6.79 21.14
C ASP A 350 -1.86 -7.92 21.49
N ARG A 351 -2.26 -9.17 21.24
CA ARG A 351 -1.50 -10.39 21.48
C ARG A 351 -1.69 -11.39 20.35
N PHE A 352 -0.66 -12.16 20.03
CA PHE A 352 -0.78 -13.21 19.02
C PHE A 352 -1.39 -14.52 19.57
N PHE A 353 -1.30 -14.75 20.89
CA PHE A 353 -1.87 -15.90 21.59
C PHE A 353 -2.18 -15.53 23.06
N GLU A 354 -2.97 -16.35 23.75
CA GLU A 354 -3.18 -16.26 25.20
C GLU A 354 -2.11 -17.06 25.96
N ASP A 355 -1.65 -16.53 27.10
CA ASP A 355 -0.62 -17.14 27.96
C ASP A 355 -1.09 -18.43 28.67
#